data_AF-A0A3B4CDW1-F1
#
_entry.id   AF-A0A3B4CDW1-F1
#
_cell.length_a   1.000
_cell.length_b   1.000
_cell.length_c   1.000
_cell.angle_alpha   90.00
_cell.angle_beta   90.00
_cell.angle_gamma   90.00
#
_symmetry.space_group_name_H-M   'P 1'
#
loop_
_entity.id
_entity.type
_entity.pdbx_description
1 polymer ?
#
loop_
_entity_poly.entity_id
_entity_poly.type
_entity_poly.pdbx_seq_one_letter_code
_entity_poly.pdbx_strand_id
1 'polypeptide(L)'
;GIRQLDVMSTLNRMYDLLQLHRRAMGVVEELEVEQLKVSSDLHCQQLTSSKLKVQLLFAAKNKNKFTILQSYIQAKQHTVTMLLKLEVQKLQNIIASRATQYNHEMKRKEKEFSKLKESLNRLLTDKKDKKQGMEVLNYLGRSDGRRSQWKTGKTDGRHEREMYKTLLNEFDKHQKELMLENAELKKVLQQMKQEMVGILSPKRHSQKEEKSTDFTDQQIPSDDEETSEMSCEHAREKLTNSIRQQWRKLKNHVENLDNKASMVQLGKEVSEEMISKQLHQEEMERLKMEIQQCRDFIRTQQQLLQQQLNTPCDEETAAVLNDCYMLEEKERLKEEWRTFDEQRKNFEMERRSFTEAAIRLGHEVISHVILLLEFNCHVLLISFGWRDGSLALLWADCGPAQSHVIE
;
A
#
# COMPACT_ATOMS: atom_id res chain seq x y z
N GLY A 1 -38.98 -117.05 -27.32
CA GLY A 1 -38.59 -116.47 -28.62
C GLY A 1 -37.89 -115.15 -28.37
N ILE A 2 -36.60 -115.08 -28.68
CA ILE A 2 -35.82 -113.84 -28.59
C ILE A 2 -35.96 -113.14 -29.95
N ARG A 3 -36.47 -111.91 -29.96
CA ARG A 3 -36.56 -111.11 -31.19
C ARG A 3 -35.13 -110.92 -31.71
N GLN A 4 -34.85 -111.35 -32.94
CA GLN A 4 -33.62 -110.98 -33.62
C GLN A 4 -33.61 -109.44 -33.69
N LEU A 5 -32.65 -108.80 -33.00
CA LEU A 5 -32.47 -107.36 -33.16
C LEU A 5 -32.04 -107.12 -34.60
N ASP A 6 -32.77 -106.27 -35.31
CA ASP A 6 -32.29 -105.73 -36.56
C ASP A 6 -31.07 -104.85 -36.26
N VAL A 7 -29.91 -105.38 -36.61
CA VAL A 7 -28.60 -104.75 -36.43
C VAL A 7 -28.54 -103.42 -37.19
N MET A 8 -29.22 -103.31 -38.35
CA MET A 8 -29.25 -102.09 -39.16
C MET A 8 -30.07 -100.99 -38.48
N SER A 9 -31.30 -101.28 -38.04
CA SER A 9 -32.09 -100.33 -37.24
C SER A 9 -31.38 -99.92 -35.95
N THR A 10 -30.60 -100.81 -35.34
CA THR A 10 -29.83 -100.52 -34.13
C THR A 10 -28.64 -99.61 -34.42
N LEU A 11 -27.87 -99.90 -35.48
CA LEU A 11 -26.76 -99.05 -35.96
C LEU A 11 -27.22 -97.67 -36.38
N ASN A 12 -28.32 -97.57 -37.15
CA ASN A 12 -28.88 -96.29 -37.57
C ASN A 12 -29.30 -95.44 -36.36
N ARG A 13 -29.99 -96.03 -35.37
CA ARG A 13 -30.34 -95.31 -34.13
C ARG A 13 -29.12 -94.87 -33.31
N MET A 14 -28.06 -95.67 -33.27
CA MET A 14 -26.80 -95.25 -32.62
C MET A 14 -26.12 -94.12 -33.39
N TYR A 15 -26.14 -94.15 -34.72
CA TYR A 15 -25.63 -93.08 -35.58
C TYR A 15 -26.43 -91.78 -35.38
N ASP A 16 -27.76 -91.85 -35.39
CA ASP A 16 -28.64 -90.70 -35.15
C ASP A 16 -28.39 -90.09 -33.76
N LEU A 17 -28.22 -90.94 -32.73
CA LEU A 17 -27.89 -90.52 -31.37
C LEU A 17 -26.52 -89.84 -31.29
N LEU A 18 -25.50 -90.37 -31.95
CA LEU A 18 -24.17 -89.76 -32.03
C LEU A 18 -24.20 -88.43 -32.80
N GLN A 19 -24.98 -88.34 -33.88
CA GLN A 19 -25.14 -87.11 -34.66
C GLN A 19 -25.95 -86.05 -33.89
N LEU A 20 -26.92 -86.46 -33.09
CA LEU A 20 -27.67 -85.57 -32.18
C LEU A 20 -26.76 -85.10 -31.04
N HIS A 21 -25.99 -86.00 -30.42
CA HIS A 21 -25.03 -85.64 -29.38
C HIS A 21 -23.96 -84.66 -29.88
N ARG A 22 -23.37 -84.89 -31.06
CA ARG A 22 -22.42 -83.96 -31.67
C ARG A 22 -23.03 -82.57 -31.94
N ARG A 23 -24.29 -82.50 -32.38
CA ARG A 23 -25.00 -81.23 -32.56
C ARG A 23 -25.28 -80.54 -31.22
N ALA A 24 -25.69 -81.29 -30.21
CA ALA A 24 -25.92 -80.76 -28.86
C ALA A 24 -24.62 -80.21 -28.24
N MET A 25 -23.49 -80.92 -28.40
CA MET A 25 -22.18 -80.43 -27.95
C MET A 25 -21.79 -79.13 -28.63
N GLY A 26 -21.96 -79.01 -29.96
CA GLY A 26 -21.67 -77.76 -30.68
C GLY A 26 -22.50 -76.56 -30.17
N VAL A 27 -23.79 -76.77 -29.86
CA VAL A 27 -24.64 -75.72 -29.26
C VAL A 27 -24.20 -75.37 -27.83
N VAL A 28 -23.73 -76.34 -27.05
CA VAL A 28 -23.17 -76.08 -25.70
C VAL A 28 -21.88 -75.27 -25.81
N GLU A 29 -20.96 -75.65 -26.72
CA GLU A 29 -19.72 -74.91 -26.98
C GLU A 29 -19.99 -73.46 -27.44
N GLU A 30 -20.97 -73.25 -28.32
CA GLU A 30 -21.43 -71.90 -28.74
C GLU A 30 -21.96 -71.08 -27.54
N LEU A 31 -22.79 -71.70 -26.68
CA LEU A 31 -23.34 -71.04 -25.49
C LEU A 31 -22.27 -70.71 -24.44
N GLU A 32 -21.27 -71.59 -24.24
CA GLU A 32 -20.12 -71.33 -23.36
C GLU A 32 -19.27 -70.16 -23.87
N VAL A 33 -19.03 -70.08 -25.19
CA VAL A 33 -18.34 -68.96 -25.82
C VAL A 33 -19.10 -67.64 -25.65
N GLU A 34 -20.41 -67.62 -25.87
CA GLU A 34 -21.23 -66.42 -25.64
C GLU A 34 -21.31 -66.04 -24.15
N GLN A 35 -21.40 -67.01 -23.25
CA GLN A 35 -21.34 -66.76 -21.80
C GLN A 35 -20.02 -66.09 -21.40
N LEU A 36 -18.89 -66.56 -21.93
CA LEU A 36 -17.58 -65.97 -21.66
C LEU A 36 -17.50 -64.53 -22.20
N LYS A 37 -17.96 -64.27 -23.43
CA LYS A 37 -18.04 -62.90 -24.01
C LYS A 37 -18.85 -61.96 -23.12
N VAL A 38 -20.09 -62.33 -22.80
CA VAL A 38 -20.99 -61.52 -21.97
C VAL A 38 -20.42 -61.29 -20.57
N SER A 39 -19.72 -62.26 -19.99
CA SER A 39 -19.07 -62.09 -18.68
C SER A 39 -17.90 -61.09 -18.73
N SER A 40 -17.13 -61.08 -19.82
CA SER A 40 -16.03 -60.15 -20.07
C SER A 40 -16.55 -58.72 -20.29
N ASP A 41 -17.60 -58.56 -21.11
CA ASP A 41 -18.26 -57.28 -21.36
C ASP A 41 -18.86 -56.69 -20.08
N LEU A 42 -19.54 -57.52 -19.27
CA LEU A 42 -20.07 -57.12 -17.97
C LEU A 42 -18.95 -56.66 -17.02
N HIS A 43 -17.82 -57.37 -16.99
CA HIS A 43 -16.68 -56.96 -16.18
C HIS A 43 -16.09 -55.62 -16.65
N CYS A 44 -15.96 -55.40 -17.97
CA CYS A 44 -15.53 -54.14 -18.56
C CYS A 44 -16.49 -52.97 -18.20
N GLN A 45 -17.80 -53.22 -18.25
CA GLN A 45 -18.83 -52.25 -17.84
C GLN A 45 -18.76 -51.94 -16.33
N GLN A 46 -18.49 -52.93 -15.48
CA GLN A 46 -18.30 -52.72 -14.04
C GLN A 46 -17.04 -51.88 -13.74
N LEU A 47 -15.92 -52.17 -14.40
CA LEU A 47 -14.67 -51.41 -14.27
C LEU A 47 -14.87 -49.95 -14.71
N THR A 48 -15.47 -49.71 -15.88
CA THR A 48 -15.76 -48.36 -16.36
C THR A 48 -16.75 -47.61 -15.47
N SER A 49 -17.81 -48.26 -14.99
CA SER A 49 -18.77 -47.71 -14.04
C SER A 49 -18.11 -47.30 -12.72
N SER A 50 -17.25 -48.15 -12.14
CA SER A 50 -16.52 -47.83 -10.91
C SER A 50 -15.57 -46.63 -11.08
N LYS A 51 -14.85 -46.57 -12.21
CA LYS A 51 -13.99 -45.43 -12.57
C LYS A 51 -14.77 -44.12 -12.68
N LEU A 52 -15.92 -44.14 -13.38
CA LEU A 52 -16.80 -42.97 -13.53
C LEU A 52 -17.38 -42.53 -12.17
N LYS A 53 -17.76 -43.47 -11.30
CA LYS A 53 -18.24 -43.17 -9.94
C LYS A 53 -17.17 -42.45 -9.11
N VAL A 54 -15.91 -42.89 -9.16
CA VAL A 54 -14.80 -42.20 -8.47
C VAL A 54 -14.56 -40.81 -9.04
N GLN A 55 -14.59 -40.64 -10.36
CA GLN A 55 -14.45 -39.32 -11.01
C GLN A 55 -15.58 -38.36 -10.61
N LEU A 56 -16.83 -38.83 -10.56
CA LEU A 56 -17.99 -38.04 -10.15
C LEU A 56 -17.86 -37.58 -8.69
N LEU A 57 -17.48 -38.49 -7.76
CA LEU A 57 -17.25 -38.14 -6.36
C LEU A 57 -16.12 -37.11 -6.18
N PHE A 58 -15.03 -37.23 -6.95
CA PHE A 58 -13.94 -36.24 -6.95
C PHE A 58 -14.41 -34.87 -7.49
N ALA A 59 -15.15 -34.85 -8.59
CA ALA A 59 -15.72 -33.63 -9.16
C ALA A 59 -16.69 -32.95 -8.19
N ALA A 60 -17.57 -33.72 -7.52
CA ALA A 60 -18.49 -33.20 -6.50
C ALA A 60 -17.74 -32.60 -5.30
N LYS A 61 -16.70 -33.28 -4.80
CA LYS A 61 -15.86 -32.76 -3.70
C LYS A 61 -15.17 -31.45 -4.09
N ASN A 62 -14.67 -31.33 -5.32
CA ASN A 62 -14.02 -30.11 -5.80
C ASN A 62 -15.01 -28.97 -6.05
N LYS A 63 -16.22 -29.26 -6.57
CA LYS A 63 -17.31 -28.29 -6.68
C LYS A 63 -17.69 -27.70 -5.32
N ASN A 64 -17.79 -28.54 -4.29
CA ASN A 64 -18.11 -28.08 -2.93
C ASN A 64 -17.01 -27.16 -2.38
N LYS A 65 -15.72 -27.53 -2.55
CA LYS A 65 -14.58 -26.66 -2.17
C LYS A 65 -14.64 -25.31 -2.88
N PHE A 66 -14.89 -25.30 -4.20
CA PHE A 66 -15.01 -24.07 -4.98
C PHE A 66 -16.16 -23.18 -4.47
N THR A 67 -17.32 -23.76 -4.18
CA THR A 67 -18.50 -23.05 -3.66
C THR A 67 -18.24 -22.39 -2.31
N ILE A 68 -17.51 -23.08 -1.41
CA ILE A 68 -17.11 -22.54 -0.10
C ILE A 68 -16.15 -21.35 -0.27
N LEU A 69 -15.13 -21.50 -1.11
CA LEU A 69 -14.17 -20.43 -1.41
C LEU A 69 -14.84 -19.22 -2.07
N GLN A 70 -15.76 -19.44 -3.00
CA GLN A 70 -16.56 -18.40 -3.64
C GLN A 70 -17.39 -17.62 -2.62
N SER A 71 -18.06 -18.32 -1.69
CA SER A 71 -18.85 -17.69 -0.62
C SER A 71 -17.97 -16.87 0.34
N TYR A 72 -16.78 -17.36 0.68
CA TYR A 72 -15.80 -16.64 1.49
C TYR A 72 -15.31 -15.35 0.81
N ILE A 73 -14.95 -15.43 -0.47
CA ILE A 73 -14.51 -14.27 -1.27
C ILE A 73 -15.65 -13.24 -1.36
N GLN A 74 -16.88 -13.69 -1.62
CA GLN A 74 -18.06 -12.82 -1.70
C GLN A 74 -18.35 -12.11 -0.37
N ALA A 75 -18.20 -12.80 0.77
CA ALA A 75 -18.33 -12.20 2.10
C ALA A 75 -17.25 -11.13 2.35
N LYS A 76 -15.97 -11.40 2.03
CA LYS A 76 -14.88 -10.41 2.15
C LYS A 76 -15.10 -9.20 1.24
N GLN A 77 -15.52 -9.42 -0.01
CA GLN A 77 -15.85 -8.35 -0.94
C GLN A 77 -17.01 -7.48 -0.42
N HIS A 78 -18.04 -8.08 0.16
CA HIS A 78 -19.14 -7.34 0.80
C HIS A 78 -18.65 -6.47 1.96
N THR A 79 -17.82 -7.01 2.86
CA THR A 79 -17.25 -6.25 3.98
C THR A 79 -16.41 -5.06 3.50
N VAL A 80 -15.50 -5.27 2.54
CA VAL A 80 -14.70 -4.17 1.95
C VAL A 80 -15.59 -3.11 1.31
N THR A 81 -16.63 -3.52 0.56
CA THR A 81 -17.59 -2.61 -0.06
C THR A 81 -18.35 -1.78 0.98
N MET A 82 -18.72 -2.38 2.11
CA MET A 82 -19.39 -1.67 3.22
C MET A 82 -18.47 -0.65 3.90
N LEU A 83 -17.21 -1.01 4.18
CA LEU A 83 -16.24 -0.09 4.78
C LEU A 83 -15.96 1.11 3.86
N LEU A 84 -15.79 0.86 2.55
CA LEU A 84 -15.60 1.93 1.57
C LEU A 84 -16.81 2.87 1.49
N LYS A 85 -18.05 2.34 1.53
CA LYS A 85 -19.28 3.17 1.59
C LYS A 85 -19.32 4.07 2.83
N LEU A 86 -18.95 3.53 4.00
CA LEU A 86 -18.92 4.29 5.25
C LEU A 86 -17.86 5.40 5.22
N GLU A 87 -16.65 5.12 4.72
CA GLU A 87 -15.60 6.15 4.64
C GLU A 87 -15.95 7.22 3.60
N VAL A 88 -16.53 6.86 2.45
CA VAL A 88 -17.06 7.85 1.48
C VAL A 88 -18.11 8.75 2.13
N GLN A 89 -19.06 8.18 2.88
CA GLN A 89 -20.08 8.96 3.59
C GLN A 89 -19.48 9.89 4.64
N LYS A 90 -18.49 9.43 5.41
CA LYS A 90 -17.75 10.22 6.40
C LYS A 90 -16.98 11.38 5.74
N LEU A 91 -16.27 11.13 4.66
CA LEU A 91 -15.57 12.16 3.89
C LEU A 91 -16.55 13.18 3.30
N GLN A 92 -17.68 12.73 2.76
CA GLN A 92 -18.73 13.62 2.25
C GLN A 92 -19.32 14.51 3.35
N ASN A 93 -19.53 13.98 4.56
CA ASN A 93 -19.96 14.76 5.72
C ASN A 93 -18.90 15.79 6.15
N ILE A 94 -17.60 15.43 6.14
CA ILE A 94 -16.50 16.36 6.44
C ILE A 94 -16.42 17.49 5.41
N ILE A 95 -16.56 17.17 4.11
CA ILE A 95 -16.57 18.16 3.02
C ILE A 95 -17.77 19.11 3.17
N ALA A 96 -18.97 18.59 3.44
CA ALA A 96 -20.16 19.39 3.67
C ALA A 96 -20.00 20.32 4.89
N SER A 97 -19.48 19.79 6.01
CA SER A 97 -19.19 20.58 7.22
C SER A 97 -18.20 21.71 6.93
N ARG A 98 -17.05 21.42 6.29
CA ARG A 98 -16.07 22.44 5.88
C ARG A 98 -16.67 23.49 4.95
N ALA A 99 -17.50 23.09 3.98
CA ALA A 99 -18.18 24.02 3.10
C ALA A 99 -19.12 24.98 3.86
N THR A 100 -19.83 24.51 4.89
CA THR A 100 -20.63 25.41 5.74
C THR A 100 -19.74 26.37 6.54
N GLN A 101 -18.65 25.87 7.14
CA GLN A 101 -17.69 26.68 7.90
C GLN A 101 -17.08 27.80 7.05
N TYR A 102 -16.57 27.48 5.86
CA TYR A 102 -16.02 28.49 4.94
C TYR A 102 -17.08 29.51 4.50
N ASN A 103 -18.34 29.10 4.27
CA ASN A 103 -19.43 30.03 3.98
C ASN A 103 -19.73 30.98 5.15
N HIS A 104 -19.64 30.52 6.40
CA HIS A 104 -19.81 31.38 7.57
C HIS A 104 -18.64 32.37 7.74
N GLU A 105 -17.41 31.90 7.54
CA GLU A 105 -16.21 32.75 7.61
C GLU A 105 -16.18 33.79 6.49
N MET A 106 -16.51 33.40 5.26
CA MET A 106 -16.59 34.32 4.12
C MET A 106 -17.62 35.42 4.37
N LYS A 107 -18.83 35.07 4.86
CA LYS A 107 -19.86 36.05 5.27
C LYS A 107 -19.42 36.95 6.43
N ARG A 108 -18.52 36.49 7.31
CA ARG A 108 -17.93 37.31 8.37
C ARG A 108 -16.93 38.33 7.79
N LYS A 109 -16.05 37.88 6.90
CA LYS A 109 -15.07 38.72 6.20
C LYS A 109 -15.74 39.74 5.28
N GLU A 110 -16.81 39.38 4.60
CA GLU A 110 -17.63 40.28 3.79
C GLU A 110 -18.26 41.41 4.63
N LYS A 111 -18.74 41.10 5.84
CA LYS A 111 -19.24 42.10 6.80
C LYS A 111 -18.12 43.02 7.32
N GLU A 112 -16.94 42.48 7.61
CA GLU A 112 -15.76 43.27 8.00
C GLU A 112 -15.31 44.21 6.87
N PHE A 113 -15.26 43.71 5.64
CA PHE A 113 -14.92 44.49 4.45
C PHE A 113 -15.96 45.59 4.16
N SER A 114 -17.24 45.30 4.32
CA SER A 114 -18.33 46.28 4.18
C SER A 114 -18.21 47.41 5.21
N LYS A 115 -17.95 47.09 6.48
CA LYS A 115 -17.68 48.10 7.53
C LYS A 115 -16.45 48.96 7.21
N LEU A 116 -15.37 48.36 6.71
CA LEU A 116 -14.16 49.08 6.33
C LEU A 116 -14.43 50.01 5.13
N LYS A 117 -15.19 49.54 4.13
CA LYS A 117 -15.63 50.32 2.98
C LYS A 117 -16.52 51.51 3.38
N GLU A 118 -17.45 51.32 4.32
CA GLU A 118 -18.26 52.40 4.89
C GLU A 118 -17.43 53.43 5.68
N SER A 119 -16.41 52.97 6.40
CA SER A 119 -15.48 53.86 7.13
C SER A 119 -14.63 54.67 6.16
N LEU A 120 -14.08 54.03 5.12
CA LEU A 120 -13.35 54.70 4.04
C LEU A 120 -14.23 55.70 3.30
N ASN A 121 -15.47 55.33 2.96
CA ASN A 121 -16.41 56.23 2.31
C ASN A 121 -16.70 57.47 3.18
N ARG A 122 -16.92 57.28 4.50
CA ARG A 122 -17.07 58.40 5.45
C ARG A 122 -15.83 59.31 5.48
N LEU A 123 -14.63 58.75 5.49
CA LEU A 123 -13.38 59.53 5.44
C LEU A 123 -13.20 60.27 4.10
N LEU A 124 -13.70 59.71 2.99
CA LEU A 124 -13.65 60.34 1.67
C LEU A 124 -14.69 61.47 1.51
N THR A 125 -15.89 61.32 2.09
CA THR A 125 -16.89 62.40 2.11
C THR A 125 -16.48 63.54 3.04
N ASP A 126 -16.03 63.24 4.26
CA ASP A 126 -15.59 64.26 5.24
C ASP A 126 -14.40 65.11 4.70
N LYS A 127 -13.48 64.49 3.94
CA LYS A 127 -12.40 65.20 3.23
C LYS A 127 -12.86 66.04 2.04
N LYS A 128 -14.05 65.77 1.49
CA LYS A 128 -14.61 66.55 0.38
C LYS A 128 -15.26 67.84 0.87
N ASP A 129 -15.89 67.77 2.04
CA ASP A 129 -16.47 68.94 2.73
C ASP A 129 -15.39 69.77 3.45
N LYS A 130 -14.35 69.14 4.00
CA LYS A 130 -13.18 69.81 4.60
C LYS A 130 -12.08 70.11 3.57
N LYS A 131 -12.37 70.96 2.59
CA LYS A 131 -11.35 71.62 1.74
C LYS A 131 -10.62 72.75 2.50
N GLN A 132 -10.00 72.42 3.63
CA GLN A 132 -9.07 73.29 4.35
C GLN A 132 -7.73 72.55 4.48
N GLY A 133 -6.68 73.15 3.92
CA GLY A 133 -5.36 72.54 3.86
C GLY A 133 -4.75 72.40 5.25
N MET A 134 -4.26 71.21 5.58
CA MET A 134 -3.55 70.98 6.84
C MET A 134 -2.07 71.31 6.65
N GLU A 135 -1.68 72.53 6.98
CA GLU A 135 -0.28 72.97 6.96
C GLU A 135 0.48 72.39 8.16
N VAL A 136 1.43 71.50 7.90
CA VAL A 136 2.23 70.84 8.95
C VAL A 136 3.42 71.73 9.31
N LEU A 137 3.23 72.57 10.31
CA LEU A 137 4.17 73.63 10.71
C LEU A 137 5.39 73.18 11.56
N ASN A 138 5.61 71.88 11.76
CA ASN A 138 6.80 71.37 12.45
C ASN A 138 7.36 70.10 11.79
N TYR A 139 8.48 70.27 11.08
CA TYR A 139 9.32 69.16 10.67
C TYR A 139 10.27 68.79 11.83
N LEU A 140 9.91 67.78 12.61
CA LEU A 140 10.85 67.10 13.50
C LEU A 140 11.87 66.31 12.65
N GLY A 141 12.93 67.01 12.22
CA GLY A 141 14.07 66.40 11.53
C GLY A 141 14.87 65.51 12.48
N ARG A 142 15.19 64.29 12.05
CA ARG A 142 16.23 63.50 12.72
C ARG A 142 17.58 64.20 12.55
N SER A 143 18.47 64.09 13.53
CA SER A 143 19.78 64.77 13.57
C SER A 143 20.75 64.40 12.42
N ASP A 144 20.46 63.35 11.66
CA ASP A 144 21.18 62.93 10.44
C ASP A 144 20.69 63.64 9.15
N GLY A 145 19.68 64.51 9.22
CA GLY A 145 19.19 65.30 8.07
C GLY A 145 18.49 64.50 6.96
N ARG A 146 18.58 63.16 6.96
CA ARG A 146 17.85 62.28 6.03
C ARG A 146 16.39 62.13 6.44
N ARG A 147 15.47 62.35 5.49
CA ARG A 147 14.05 61.95 5.65
C ARG A 147 13.98 60.45 5.88
N SER A 148 13.21 60.03 6.89
CA SER A 148 12.67 58.66 6.91
C SER A 148 11.88 58.44 5.62
N GLN A 149 12.37 57.54 4.76
CA GLN A 149 11.65 57.13 3.57
C GLN A 149 10.45 56.28 4.01
N TRP A 150 9.29 56.94 4.13
CA TRP A 150 8.02 56.24 4.14
C TRP A 150 7.96 55.30 2.94
N LYS A 151 7.51 54.06 3.14
CA LYS A 151 7.30 53.11 2.03
C LYS A 151 6.38 53.76 1.01
N THR A 152 6.91 54.12 -0.15
CA THR A 152 6.14 54.68 -1.26
C THR A 152 5.83 53.54 -2.22
N GLY A 153 4.79 53.68 -3.05
CA GLY A 153 4.52 52.67 -4.10
C GLY A 153 5.71 52.43 -5.04
N LYS A 154 6.68 53.38 -5.11
CA LYS A 154 7.95 53.25 -5.86
C LYS A 154 9.05 52.45 -5.16
N THR A 155 8.90 52.12 -3.88
CA THR A 155 9.73 51.15 -3.15
C THR A 155 9.02 49.81 -3.04
N ASP A 156 7.71 49.82 -2.80
CA ASP A 156 6.89 48.59 -2.70
C ASP A 156 6.85 47.84 -4.05
N GLY A 157 6.49 48.52 -5.14
CA GLY A 157 6.60 47.98 -6.51
C GLY A 157 8.04 47.78 -7.02
N ARG A 158 9.04 48.06 -6.19
CA ARG A 158 10.45 47.70 -6.43
C ARG A 158 10.77 46.37 -5.77
N HIS A 159 10.36 46.18 -4.52
CA HIS A 159 10.43 44.89 -3.83
C HIS A 159 9.53 43.83 -4.47
N GLU A 160 8.34 44.20 -4.94
CA GLU A 160 7.47 43.31 -5.70
C GLU A 160 8.13 42.88 -7.04
N ARG A 161 8.80 43.82 -7.73
CA ARG A 161 9.59 43.53 -8.94
C ARG A 161 10.81 42.66 -8.64
N GLU A 162 11.49 42.90 -7.52
CA GLU A 162 12.62 42.08 -7.04
C GLU A 162 12.14 40.65 -6.71
N MET A 163 11.00 40.52 -6.04
CA MET A 163 10.35 39.23 -5.74
C MET A 163 9.97 38.48 -7.02
N TYR A 164 9.27 39.12 -7.97
CA TYR A 164 8.97 38.49 -9.27
C TYR A 164 10.24 38.13 -10.05
N LYS A 165 11.30 38.94 -9.96
CA LYS A 165 12.59 38.63 -10.59
C LYS A 165 13.24 37.40 -9.95
N THR A 166 13.23 37.27 -8.62
CA THR A 166 13.74 36.07 -7.93
C THR A 166 12.95 34.84 -8.31
N LEU A 167 11.61 34.91 -8.28
CA LEU A 167 10.74 33.79 -8.65
C LEU A 167 10.96 33.35 -10.11
N LEU A 168 11.10 34.29 -11.04
CA LEU A 168 11.44 33.99 -12.44
C LEU A 168 12.84 33.36 -12.57
N ASN A 169 13.84 33.85 -11.82
CA ASN A 169 15.17 33.25 -11.82
C ASN A 169 15.18 31.82 -11.26
N GLU A 170 14.35 31.53 -10.25
CA GLU A 170 14.17 30.19 -9.68
C GLU A 170 13.49 29.25 -10.68
N PHE A 171 12.43 29.69 -11.36
CA PHE A 171 11.82 28.93 -12.46
C PHE A 171 12.80 28.68 -13.62
N ASP A 172 13.58 29.69 -14.03
CA ASP A 172 14.64 29.54 -15.04
C ASP A 172 15.73 28.55 -14.60
N LYS A 173 16.06 28.51 -13.29
CA LYS A 173 17.03 27.57 -12.72
C LYS A 173 16.48 26.14 -12.77
N HIS A 174 15.28 25.90 -12.25
CA HIS A 174 14.60 24.61 -12.31
C HIS A 174 14.38 24.13 -13.74
N GLN A 175 14.05 25.03 -14.68
CA GLN A 175 13.93 24.66 -16.10
C GLN A 175 15.27 24.19 -16.68
N LYS A 176 16.40 24.84 -16.33
CA LYS A 176 17.74 24.41 -16.74
C LYS A 176 18.14 23.07 -16.10
N GLU A 177 17.89 22.91 -14.81
CA GLU A 177 18.13 21.65 -14.06
C GLU A 177 17.36 20.49 -14.69
N LEU A 178 16.06 20.67 -14.93
CA LEU A 178 15.19 19.68 -15.60
C LEU A 178 15.63 19.37 -17.04
N MET A 179 16.17 20.36 -17.76
CA MET A 179 16.75 20.15 -19.09
C MET A 179 18.05 19.34 -19.06
N LEU A 180 18.91 19.55 -18.06
CA LEU A 180 20.13 18.75 -17.85
C LEU A 180 19.77 17.31 -17.47
N GLU A 181 18.86 17.11 -16.52
CA GLU A 181 18.35 15.78 -16.15
C GLU A 181 17.75 15.06 -17.36
N ASN A 182 16.93 15.75 -18.18
CA ASN A 182 16.40 15.17 -19.42
C ASN A 182 17.50 14.76 -20.41
N ALA A 183 18.59 15.53 -20.49
CA ALA A 183 19.72 15.20 -21.36
C ALA A 183 20.50 13.99 -20.83
N GLU A 184 20.67 13.86 -19.52
CA GLU A 184 21.32 12.71 -18.88
C GLU A 184 20.46 11.44 -18.99
N LEU A 185 19.16 11.52 -18.71
CA LEU A 185 18.23 10.40 -18.91
C LEU A 185 18.23 9.93 -20.38
N LYS A 186 18.33 10.85 -21.35
CA LYS A 186 18.48 10.50 -22.77
C LYS A 186 19.83 9.85 -23.08
N LYS A 187 20.94 10.29 -22.47
CA LYS A 187 22.26 9.63 -22.59
C LYS A 187 22.20 8.20 -22.05
N VAL A 188 21.68 8.00 -20.82
CA VAL A 188 21.56 6.68 -20.18
C VAL A 188 20.65 5.77 -21.01
N LEU A 189 19.49 6.26 -21.47
CA LEU A 189 18.59 5.48 -22.32
C LEU A 189 19.24 5.08 -23.66
N GLN A 190 20.01 5.98 -24.27
CA GLN A 190 20.72 5.71 -25.52
C GLN A 190 21.89 4.73 -25.31
N GLN A 191 22.60 4.82 -24.18
CA GLN A 191 23.63 3.86 -23.78
C GLN A 191 23.01 2.47 -23.55
N MET A 192 21.95 2.37 -22.74
CA MET A 192 21.23 1.11 -22.52
C MET A 192 20.73 0.50 -23.83
N LYS A 193 20.25 1.33 -24.78
CA LYS A 193 19.88 0.88 -26.12
C LYS A 193 21.07 0.37 -26.92
N GLN A 194 22.22 1.04 -26.87
CA GLN A 194 23.45 0.59 -27.55
C GLN A 194 23.98 -0.72 -26.97
N GLU A 195 24.01 -0.86 -25.64
CA GLU A 195 24.38 -2.10 -24.95
C GLU A 195 23.42 -3.25 -25.28
N MET A 196 22.11 -2.99 -25.24
CA MET A 196 21.08 -3.97 -25.61
C MET A 196 21.20 -4.41 -27.07
N VAL A 197 21.44 -3.47 -28.01
CA VAL A 197 21.73 -3.80 -29.41
C VAL A 197 23.05 -4.56 -29.55
N GLY A 198 24.08 -4.24 -28.76
CA GLY A 198 25.35 -4.97 -28.74
C GLY A 198 25.22 -6.42 -28.25
N ILE A 199 24.31 -6.69 -27.30
CA ILE A 199 23.99 -8.03 -26.78
C ILE A 199 23.09 -8.80 -27.77
N LEU A 200 22.10 -8.14 -28.39
CA LEU A 200 21.14 -8.76 -29.30
C LEU A 200 21.64 -8.88 -30.75
N SER A 201 22.71 -8.19 -31.12
CA SER A 201 23.32 -8.32 -32.45
C SER A 201 24.06 -9.66 -32.53
N PRO A 202 23.68 -10.57 -33.45
CA PRO A 202 24.42 -11.80 -33.65
C PRO A 202 25.85 -11.46 -34.09
N LYS A 203 26.82 -11.85 -33.26
CA LYS A 203 28.25 -11.60 -33.48
C LYS A 203 28.73 -12.37 -34.70
N ARG A 204 28.57 -11.80 -35.89
CA ARG A 204 29.24 -12.28 -37.11
C ARG A 204 30.73 -12.32 -36.83
N HIS A 205 31.33 -13.50 -36.89
CA HIS A 205 32.77 -13.63 -36.81
C HIS A 205 33.42 -12.91 -37.99
N SER A 206 34.26 -11.93 -37.69
CA SER A 206 35.26 -11.37 -38.59
C SER A 206 36.43 -10.92 -37.72
N GLN A 207 37.64 -11.19 -38.19
CA GLN A 207 38.87 -11.22 -37.40
C GLN A 207 39.60 -9.87 -37.41
N LYS A 208 40.42 -9.60 -36.37
CA LYS A 208 41.49 -8.57 -36.29
C LYS A 208 40.99 -7.11 -36.39
N GLU A 209 41.54 -6.12 -35.69
CA GLU A 209 42.97 -5.82 -35.48
C GLU A 209 43.16 -4.84 -34.28
N GLU A 210 44.42 -4.51 -33.93
CA GLU A 210 44.80 -3.63 -32.81
C GLU A 210 44.79 -2.12 -33.15
N LYS A 211 44.80 -1.26 -32.10
CA LYS A 211 45.23 0.16 -31.95
C LYS A 211 44.15 1.01 -31.27
N SER A 212 44.32 1.78 -30.19
CA SER A 212 45.38 2.64 -29.59
C SER A 212 44.84 4.09 -29.49
N THR A 213 45.45 4.93 -28.65
CA THR A 213 45.09 6.35 -28.30
C THR A 213 43.94 6.51 -27.27
N ASP A 214 43.99 7.23 -26.12
CA ASP A 214 44.97 8.08 -25.35
C ASP A 214 44.46 9.53 -25.12
N PHE A 215 44.85 10.15 -23.98
CA PHE A 215 44.74 11.58 -23.58
C PHE A 215 43.34 12.23 -23.30
N THR A 216 43.11 13.19 -22.37
CA THR A 216 43.71 13.59 -21.06
C THR A 216 42.73 14.51 -20.27
N ASP A 217 42.91 14.62 -18.94
CA ASP A 217 42.77 15.80 -18.03
C ASP A 217 41.58 16.80 -18.07
N GLN A 218 40.99 17.09 -16.88
CA GLN A 218 41.18 18.38 -16.16
C GLN A 218 40.51 18.40 -14.74
N GLN A 219 40.97 19.33 -13.88
CA GLN A 219 40.77 19.35 -12.41
C GLN A 219 39.72 20.38 -11.89
N ILE A 220 38.89 19.98 -10.91
CA ILE A 220 38.66 20.51 -9.53
C ILE A 220 38.99 22.02 -9.29
N PRO A 221 38.16 22.87 -8.60
CA PRO A 221 37.49 22.68 -7.28
C PRO A 221 36.01 23.19 -7.23
N SER A 222 35.24 23.34 -6.13
CA SER A 222 35.29 23.11 -4.63
C SER A 222 33.83 22.96 -4.14
N ASP A 223 33.46 22.11 -3.17
CA ASP A 223 33.58 22.14 -1.68
C ASP A 223 32.52 23.01 -0.93
N ASP A 224 32.14 22.59 0.29
CA ASP A 224 31.07 23.06 1.20
C ASP A 224 29.58 22.68 0.92
N GLU A 225 29.15 21.43 1.24
CA GLU A 225 27.89 21.14 2.00
C GLU A 225 27.75 19.67 2.51
N GLU A 226 28.86 19.04 2.94
CA GLU A 226 29.03 17.58 3.03
C GLU A 226 28.24 16.80 4.12
N THR A 227 27.31 17.43 4.87
CA THR A 227 26.72 16.82 6.10
C THR A 227 25.32 16.22 5.96
N SER A 228 24.57 16.51 4.89
CA SER A 228 23.26 15.86 4.63
C SER A 228 23.29 14.87 3.46
N GLU A 229 24.33 14.91 2.62
CA GLU A 229 24.39 14.15 1.37
C GLU A 229 24.80 12.68 1.59
N MET A 230 25.67 12.44 2.58
CA MET A 230 26.23 11.12 2.93
C MET A 230 25.19 10.01 3.17
N SER A 231 23.99 10.36 3.65
CA SER A 231 22.89 9.40 3.83
C SER A 231 22.27 8.96 2.50
N CYS A 232 22.14 9.90 1.55
CA CYS A 232 21.60 9.63 0.22
C CYS A 232 22.65 8.89 -0.64
N GLU A 233 23.92 9.27 -0.52
CA GLU A 233 25.03 8.57 -1.17
C GLU A 233 25.15 7.11 -0.72
N HIS A 234 25.08 6.85 0.60
CA HIS A 234 25.07 5.48 1.11
C HIS A 234 23.86 4.66 0.63
N ALA A 235 22.70 5.28 0.44
CA ALA A 235 21.53 4.61 -0.15
C ALA A 235 21.75 4.32 -1.65
N ARG A 236 22.29 5.29 -2.40
CA ARG A 236 22.66 5.18 -3.82
C ARG A 236 23.69 4.08 -4.05
N GLU A 237 24.71 4.00 -3.20
CA GLU A 237 25.75 2.97 -3.29
C GLU A 237 25.23 1.59 -2.88
N LYS A 238 24.43 1.46 -1.82
CA LYS A 238 23.76 0.19 -1.45
C LYS A 238 22.88 -0.33 -2.57
N LEU A 239 22.07 0.54 -3.21
CA LEU A 239 21.24 0.18 -4.35
C LEU A 239 22.10 -0.26 -5.55
N THR A 240 23.13 0.51 -5.89
CA THR A 240 24.05 0.22 -7.00
C THR A 240 24.77 -1.11 -6.79
N ASN A 241 25.25 -1.38 -5.58
CA ASN A 241 25.94 -2.62 -5.23
C ASN A 241 25.00 -3.83 -5.18
N SER A 242 23.74 -3.64 -4.76
CA SER A 242 22.67 -4.65 -4.87
C SER A 242 22.41 -5.00 -6.34
N ILE A 243 22.20 -4.01 -7.20
CA ILE A 243 21.99 -4.20 -8.65
C ILE A 243 23.20 -4.91 -9.29
N ARG A 244 24.44 -4.47 -9.00
CA ARG A 244 25.67 -5.13 -9.45
C ARG A 244 25.79 -6.58 -8.97
N GLN A 245 25.27 -6.91 -7.77
CA GLN A 245 25.28 -8.29 -7.26
C GLN A 245 24.23 -9.16 -7.93
N GLN A 246 23.00 -8.65 -8.15
CA GLN A 246 21.97 -9.37 -8.89
C GLN A 246 22.37 -9.56 -10.36
N TRP A 247 23.00 -8.55 -10.98
CA TRP A 247 23.56 -8.65 -12.33
C TRP A 247 24.65 -9.72 -12.42
N ARG A 248 25.58 -9.81 -11.45
CA ARG A 248 26.57 -10.90 -11.39
C ARG A 248 25.91 -12.28 -11.24
N LYS A 249 24.88 -12.41 -10.39
CA LYS A 249 24.13 -13.67 -10.27
C LYS A 249 23.46 -14.07 -11.59
N LEU A 250 22.80 -13.12 -12.27
CA LEU A 250 22.16 -13.34 -13.56
C LEU A 250 23.19 -13.70 -14.64
N LYS A 251 24.28 -12.93 -14.74
CA LYS A 251 25.39 -13.19 -15.66
C LYS A 251 25.96 -14.59 -15.46
N ASN A 252 26.32 -14.97 -14.22
CA ASN A 252 26.84 -16.31 -13.93
C ASN A 252 25.81 -17.40 -14.23
N HIS A 253 24.50 -17.14 -14.07
CA HIS A 253 23.46 -18.10 -14.43
C HIS A 253 23.34 -18.26 -15.95
N VAL A 254 23.40 -17.16 -16.70
CA VAL A 254 23.39 -17.15 -18.17
C VAL A 254 24.65 -17.80 -18.73
N GLU A 255 25.85 -17.49 -18.21
CA GLU A 255 27.10 -18.17 -18.59
C GLU A 255 27.05 -19.67 -18.26
N ASN A 256 26.43 -20.09 -17.15
CA ASN A 256 26.21 -21.51 -16.87
C ASN A 256 25.21 -22.18 -17.80
N LEU A 257 24.20 -21.46 -18.29
CA LEU A 257 23.27 -21.97 -19.31
C LEU A 257 23.94 -22.04 -20.68
N ASP A 258 24.77 -21.06 -21.03
CA ASP A 258 25.53 -20.99 -22.27
C ASP A 258 26.64 -22.05 -22.33
N ASN A 259 27.35 -22.28 -21.22
CA ASN A 259 28.30 -23.40 -21.08
C ASN A 259 27.59 -24.77 -21.20
N LYS A 260 26.37 -24.92 -20.66
CA LYS A 260 25.56 -26.14 -20.84
C LYS A 260 25.07 -26.31 -22.28
N ALA A 261 24.64 -25.22 -22.93
CA ALA A 261 24.27 -25.23 -24.35
C ALA A 261 25.47 -25.53 -25.25
N SER A 262 26.65 -25.01 -24.90
CA SER A 262 27.93 -25.27 -25.57
C SER A 262 28.40 -26.70 -25.39
N MET A 263 28.20 -27.33 -24.22
CA MET A 263 28.40 -28.77 -24.03
C MET A 263 27.49 -29.60 -24.97
N VAL A 264 26.24 -29.17 -25.16
CA VAL A 264 25.29 -29.83 -26.08
C VAL A 264 25.64 -29.59 -27.56
N GLN A 265 26.34 -28.50 -27.88
CA GLN A 265 26.82 -28.22 -29.25
C GLN A 265 28.16 -28.91 -29.56
N LEU A 266 29.13 -28.91 -28.63
CA LEU A 266 30.42 -29.58 -28.82
C LEU A 266 30.30 -31.11 -28.79
N GLY A 267 29.30 -31.66 -28.09
CA GLY A 267 28.93 -33.07 -28.18
C GLY A 267 28.24 -33.48 -29.50
N LYS A 268 27.92 -32.52 -30.38
CA LYS A 268 27.12 -32.76 -31.59
C LYS A 268 27.94 -33.10 -32.85
N GLU A 269 29.25 -32.86 -32.83
CA GLU A 269 30.11 -33.05 -34.02
C GLU A 269 30.81 -34.42 -34.08
N VAL A 270 30.56 -35.30 -33.10
CA VAL A 270 31.11 -36.69 -33.05
C VAL A 270 30.01 -37.75 -32.92
N SER A 271 28.72 -37.38 -32.84
CA SER A 271 27.61 -38.32 -32.62
C SER A 271 26.43 -38.09 -33.58
N GLU A 272 26.71 -38.17 -34.89
CA GLU A 272 25.66 -38.41 -35.89
C GLU A 272 25.33 -39.92 -36.03
N GLU A 273 26.17 -40.80 -35.46
CA GLU A 273 25.80 -42.19 -35.18
C GLU A 273 26.01 -42.56 -33.70
N MET A 274 24.97 -43.16 -33.12
CA MET A 274 25.03 -44.02 -31.93
C MET A 274 25.47 -43.36 -30.61
N ILE A 275 24.60 -42.54 -30.01
CA ILE A 275 24.46 -42.55 -28.53
C ILE A 275 24.22 -44.01 -28.14
N SER A 276 25.16 -44.60 -27.40
CA SER A 276 25.08 -46.03 -27.04
C SER A 276 23.73 -46.33 -26.38
N LYS A 277 23.01 -47.35 -26.88
CA LYS A 277 21.72 -47.80 -26.31
C LYS A 277 21.81 -48.02 -24.80
N GLN A 278 23.00 -48.39 -24.31
CA GLN A 278 23.29 -48.56 -22.91
C GLN A 278 23.20 -47.26 -22.11
N LEU A 279 23.76 -46.14 -22.59
CA LEU A 279 23.63 -44.84 -21.93
C LEU A 279 22.17 -44.36 -21.88
N HIS A 280 21.39 -44.60 -22.94
CA HIS A 280 19.96 -44.28 -22.93
C HIS A 280 19.17 -45.18 -21.96
N GLN A 281 19.55 -46.46 -21.81
CA GLN A 281 18.95 -47.35 -20.82
C GLN A 281 19.31 -46.92 -19.39
N GLU A 282 20.56 -46.58 -19.12
CA GLU A 282 21.04 -46.08 -17.83
C GLU A 282 20.36 -44.75 -17.44
N GLU A 283 20.17 -43.84 -18.42
CA GLU A 283 19.38 -42.61 -18.27
C GLU A 283 17.92 -42.91 -17.91
N MET A 284 17.28 -43.86 -18.60
CA MET A 284 15.91 -44.27 -18.31
C MET A 284 15.76 -44.93 -16.94
N GLU A 285 16.69 -45.79 -16.52
CA GLU A 285 16.65 -46.39 -15.18
C GLU A 285 16.88 -45.33 -14.10
N ARG A 286 17.78 -44.35 -14.31
CA ARG A 286 17.97 -43.25 -13.36
C ARG A 286 16.71 -42.40 -13.22
N LEU A 287 16.07 -42.01 -14.34
CA LEU A 287 14.83 -41.25 -14.31
C LEU A 287 13.67 -42.04 -13.68
N LYS A 288 13.59 -43.37 -13.88
CA LYS A 288 12.63 -44.21 -13.16
C LYS A 288 12.86 -44.21 -11.65
N MET A 289 14.12 -44.26 -11.22
CA MET A 289 14.50 -44.19 -9.80
C MET A 289 14.16 -42.82 -9.20
N GLU A 290 14.45 -41.71 -9.89
CA GLU A 290 14.07 -40.36 -9.47
C GLU A 290 12.54 -40.20 -9.38
N ILE A 291 11.78 -40.71 -10.37
CA ILE A 291 10.31 -40.72 -10.35
C ILE A 291 9.79 -41.56 -9.18
N GLN A 292 10.42 -42.69 -8.87
CA GLN A 292 10.03 -43.53 -7.75
C GLN A 292 10.32 -42.84 -6.40
N GLN A 293 11.49 -42.22 -6.23
CA GLN A 293 11.81 -41.41 -5.05
C GLN A 293 10.82 -40.25 -4.86
N CYS A 294 10.47 -39.54 -5.94
CA CYS A 294 9.43 -38.50 -5.90
C CYS A 294 8.06 -39.07 -5.49
N ARG A 295 7.67 -40.25 -5.98
CA ARG A 295 6.42 -40.92 -5.56
C ARG A 295 6.44 -41.31 -4.09
N ASP A 296 7.55 -41.82 -3.59
CA ASP A 296 7.70 -42.22 -2.18
C ASP A 296 7.72 -41.00 -1.26
N PHE A 297 8.34 -39.90 -1.67
CA PHE A 297 8.27 -38.61 -0.97
C PHE A 297 6.85 -38.02 -0.95
N ILE A 298 6.11 -38.11 -2.06
CA ILE A 298 4.71 -37.70 -2.10
C ILE A 298 3.85 -38.59 -1.19
N ARG A 299 4.10 -39.90 -1.13
CA ARG A 299 3.41 -40.83 -0.20
C ARG A 299 3.68 -40.48 1.25
N THR A 300 4.93 -40.21 1.65
CA THR A 300 5.25 -39.84 3.04
C THR A 300 4.69 -38.47 3.41
N GLN A 301 4.74 -37.48 2.51
CA GLN A 301 4.05 -36.19 2.73
C GLN A 301 2.54 -36.37 2.89
N GLN A 302 1.89 -37.19 2.06
CA GLN A 302 0.46 -37.49 2.18
C GLN A 302 0.15 -38.22 3.49
N GLN A 303 0.99 -39.16 3.93
CA GLN A 303 0.83 -39.86 5.20
C GLN A 303 1.00 -38.91 6.40
N LEU A 304 1.97 -37.99 6.38
CA LEU A 304 2.15 -36.98 7.42
C LEU A 304 0.98 -35.98 7.48
N LEU A 305 0.51 -35.50 6.32
CA LEU A 305 -0.70 -34.66 6.24
C LEU A 305 -1.94 -35.39 6.75
N GLN A 306 -2.10 -36.67 6.39
CA GLN A 306 -3.21 -37.49 6.84
C GLN A 306 -3.09 -37.83 8.34
N GLN A 307 -1.87 -37.95 8.88
CA GLN A 307 -1.64 -38.04 10.31
C GLN A 307 -2.02 -36.73 11.01
N GLN A 308 -1.58 -35.56 10.53
CA GLN A 308 -1.99 -34.27 11.12
C GLN A 308 -3.51 -33.99 11.04
N LEU A 309 -4.21 -34.58 10.07
CA LEU A 309 -5.67 -34.46 9.93
C LEU A 309 -6.46 -35.53 10.71
N ASN A 310 -5.83 -36.66 11.06
CA ASN A 310 -6.46 -37.77 11.77
C ASN A 310 -6.06 -37.87 13.25
N THR A 311 -4.93 -37.28 13.66
CA THR A 311 -4.66 -36.99 15.06
C THR A 311 -5.74 -36.01 15.50
N PRO A 312 -6.59 -36.33 16.49
CA PRO A 312 -7.42 -35.32 17.09
C PRO A 312 -6.48 -34.26 17.63
N CYS A 313 -6.57 -33.02 17.12
CA CYS A 313 -5.92 -31.91 17.77
C CYS A 313 -6.61 -31.78 19.12
N ASP A 314 -5.93 -32.17 20.20
CA ASP A 314 -6.52 -32.16 21.54
C ASP A 314 -7.14 -30.78 21.77
N GLU A 315 -8.41 -30.78 22.12
CA GLU A 315 -9.25 -29.57 22.18
C GLU A 315 -8.64 -28.53 23.14
N GLU A 316 -7.91 -29.02 24.15
CA GLU A 316 -7.06 -28.31 25.09
C GLU A 316 -5.85 -27.59 24.44
N THR A 317 -5.15 -28.22 23.48
CA THR A 317 -4.02 -27.58 22.76
C THR A 317 -4.53 -26.51 21.80
N ALA A 318 -5.65 -26.76 21.13
CA ALA A 318 -6.31 -25.76 20.29
C ALA A 318 -6.86 -24.59 21.12
N ALA A 319 -7.42 -24.86 22.30
CA ALA A 319 -7.89 -23.85 23.24
C ALA A 319 -6.73 -23.00 23.77
N VAL A 320 -5.62 -23.61 24.21
CA VAL A 320 -4.44 -22.88 24.73
C VAL A 320 -3.86 -21.94 23.67
N LEU A 321 -3.73 -22.36 22.41
CA LEU A 321 -3.26 -21.49 21.33
C LEU A 321 -4.21 -20.31 21.05
N ASN A 322 -5.52 -20.54 21.12
CA ASN A 322 -6.53 -19.49 20.97
C ASN A 322 -6.51 -18.52 22.17
N ASP A 323 -6.45 -19.05 23.39
CA ASP A 323 -6.38 -18.27 24.63
C ASP A 323 -5.09 -17.45 24.72
N CYS A 324 -3.94 -17.97 24.27
CA CYS A 324 -2.71 -17.19 24.18
C CYS A 324 -2.86 -15.99 23.24
N TYR A 325 -3.43 -16.18 22.05
CA TYR A 325 -3.67 -15.09 21.10
C TYR A 325 -4.70 -14.07 21.63
N MET A 326 -5.78 -14.55 22.25
CA MET A 326 -6.80 -13.70 22.86
C MET A 326 -6.29 -12.97 24.12
N LEU A 327 -5.32 -13.53 24.84
CA LEU A 327 -4.64 -12.88 25.96
C LEU A 327 -3.70 -11.77 25.48
N GLU A 328 -2.91 -12.00 24.44
CA GLU A 328 -2.03 -10.97 23.84
C GLU A 328 -2.85 -9.78 23.32
N GLU A 329 -3.93 -10.03 22.58
CA GLU A 329 -4.85 -8.99 22.10
C GLU A 329 -5.50 -8.23 23.27
N LYS A 330 -5.88 -8.93 24.35
CA LYS A 330 -6.45 -8.35 25.56
C LYS A 330 -5.44 -7.53 26.36
N GLU A 331 -4.16 -7.90 26.36
CA GLU A 331 -3.07 -7.13 26.98
C GLU A 331 -2.82 -5.84 26.19
N ARG A 332 -2.73 -5.91 24.85
CA ARG A 332 -2.57 -4.74 23.98
C ARG A 332 -3.74 -3.77 24.13
N LEU A 333 -4.98 -4.27 24.17
CA LEU A 333 -6.18 -3.43 24.38
C LEU A 333 -6.18 -2.75 25.77
N LYS A 334 -5.64 -3.37 26.82
CA LYS A 334 -5.44 -2.69 28.12
C LYS A 334 -4.37 -1.59 28.05
N GLU A 335 -3.34 -1.75 27.23
CA GLU A 335 -2.32 -0.71 27.00
C GLU A 335 -2.88 0.48 26.22
N GLU A 336 -3.59 0.23 25.14
CA GLU A 336 -4.35 1.24 24.40
C GLU A 336 -5.34 1.96 25.34
N TRP A 337 -6.10 1.23 26.16
CA TRP A 337 -7.03 1.83 27.12
C TRP A 337 -6.33 2.68 28.20
N ARG A 338 -5.17 2.24 28.71
CA ARG A 338 -4.35 3.04 29.64
C ARG A 338 -3.87 4.34 29.00
N THR A 339 -3.40 4.31 27.75
CA THR A 339 -2.95 5.53 27.06
C THR A 339 -4.10 6.49 26.75
N PHE A 340 -5.29 5.99 26.41
CA PHE A 340 -6.49 6.82 26.26
C PHE A 340 -6.97 7.43 27.59
N ASP A 341 -6.93 6.71 28.71
CA ASP A 341 -7.30 7.27 30.02
C ASP A 341 -6.31 8.35 30.48
N GLU A 342 -5.02 8.19 30.17
CA GLU A 342 -3.99 9.18 30.45
C GLU A 342 -4.17 10.45 29.58
N GLN A 343 -4.46 10.29 28.28
CA GLN A 343 -4.84 11.41 27.41
C GLN A 343 -6.09 12.14 27.92
N ARG A 344 -7.12 11.39 28.35
CA ARG A 344 -8.35 11.94 28.93
C ARG A 344 -8.07 12.77 30.18
N LYS A 345 -7.22 12.29 31.10
CA LYS A 345 -6.77 13.05 32.28
C LYS A 345 -6.00 14.31 31.90
N ASN A 346 -5.11 14.23 30.91
CA ASN A 346 -4.34 15.37 30.43
C ASN A 346 -5.26 16.47 29.86
N PHE A 347 -6.22 16.12 29.01
CA PHE A 347 -7.22 17.07 28.51
C PHE A 347 -8.08 17.65 29.64
N GLU A 348 -8.42 16.86 30.67
CA GLU A 348 -9.16 17.35 31.84
C GLU A 348 -8.34 18.37 32.67
N MET A 349 -7.04 18.13 32.85
CA MET A 349 -6.12 19.08 33.50
C MET A 349 -5.91 20.34 32.66
N GLU A 350 -5.73 20.19 31.36
CA GLU A 350 -5.56 21.31 30.42
C GLU A 350 -6.83 22.19 30.38
N ARG A 351 -8.01 21.57 30.35
CA ARG A 351 -9.32 22.25 30.45
C ARG A 351 -9.45 23.05 31.73
N ARG A 352 -9.03 22.50 32.88
CA ARG A 352 -9.00 23.23 34.17
C ARG A 352 -8.03 24.40 34.14
N SER A 353 -6.81 24.18 33.64
CA SER A 353 -5.79 25.23 33.49
C SER A 353 -6.27 26.40 32.63
N PHE A 354 -6.87 26.14 31.46
CA PHE A 354 -7.46 27.18 30.63
C PHE A 354 -8.63 27.90 31.30
N THR A 355 -9.47 27.16 32.05
CA THR A 355 -10.60 27.76 32.79
C THR A 355 -10.08 28.70 33.89
N GLU A 356 -9.07 28.28 34.65
CA GLU A 356 -8.46 29.10 35.69
C GLU A 356 -7.74 30.33 35.10
N ALA A 357 -7.00 30.16 34.00
CA ALA A 357 -6.35 31.26 33.28
C ALA A 357 -7.38 32.30 32.77
N ALA A 358 -8.53 31.85 32.27
CA ALA A 358 -9.61 32.74 31.85
C ALA A 358 -10.24 33.50 33.04
N ILE A 359 -10.41 32.85 34.19
CA ILE A 359 -10.89 33.50 35.43
C ILE A 359 -9.89 34.54 35.93
N ARG A 360 -8.58 34.22 35.96
CA ARG A 360 -7.51 35.16 36.34
C ARG A 360 -7.49 36.40 35.43
N LEU A 361 -7.55 36.21 34.12
CA LEU A 361 -7.66 37.31 33.15
C LEU A 361 -8.93 38.14 33.38
N GLY A 362 -10.05 37.51 33.74
CA GLY A 362 -11.27 38.20 34.15
C GLY A 362 -11.06 39.12 35.37
N HIS A 363 -10.41 38.62 36.42
CA HIS A 363 -10.08 39.41 37.62
C HIS A 363 -9.11 40.56 37.32
N GLU A 364 -8.09 40.34 36.47
CA GLU A 364 -7.14 41.39 36.04
C GLU A 364 -7.86 42.51 35.26
N VAL A 365 -8.75 42.16 34.32
CA VAL A 365 -9.55 43.13 33.57
C VAL A 365 -10.50 43.91 34.49
N ILE A 366 -11.19 43.25 35.42
CA ILE A 366 -12.07 43.92 36.39
C ILE A 366 -11.26 44.87 37.28
N SER A 367 -10.10 44.44 37.78
CA SER A 367 -9.20 45.26 38.60
C SER A 367 -8.70 46.49 37.83
N HIS A 368 -8.33 46.34 36.57
CA HIS A 368 -7.97 47.47 35.70
C HIS A 368 -9.14 48.43 35.46
N VAL A 369 -10.37 47.93 35.30
CA VAL A 369 -11.57 48.79 35.16
C VAL A 369 -11.84 49.56 36.45
N ILE A 370 -11.70 48.94 37.62
CA ILE A 370 -11.85 49.62 38.92
C ILE A 370 -10.82 50.72 39.08
N LEU A 371 -9.53 50.44 38.84
CA LEU A 371 -8.45 51.43 38.91
C LEU A 371 -8.65 52.58 37.92
N LEU A 372 -9.16 52.31 36.71
CA LEU A 372 -9.53 53.35 35.74
C LEU A 372 -10.71 54.20 36.21
N LEU A 373 -11.71 53.63 36.88
CA LEU A 373 -12.82 54.37 37.46
C LEU A 373 -12.37 55.25 38.62
N GLU A 374 -11.57 54.72 39.55
CA GLU A 374 -10.98 55.48 40.66
C GLU A 374 -10.12 56.65 40.15
N PHE A 375 -9.25 56.40 39.16
CA PHE A 375 -8.41 57.45 38.57
C PHE A 375 -9.26 58.54 37.88
N ASN A 376 -10.28 58.17 37.11
CA ASN A 376 -11.18 59.15 36.49
C ASN A 376 -11.99 59.95 37.54
N CYS A 377 -12.45 59.31 38.61
CA CYS A 377 -13.10 59.99 39.73
C CYS A 377 -12.14 60.99 40.41
N HIS A 378 -10.88 60.60 40.64
CA HIS A 378 -9.86 61.50 41.20
C HIS A 378 -9.58 62.71 40.28
N VAL A 379 -9.46 62.48 38.97
CA VAL A 379 -9.25 63.55 37.98
C VAL A 379 -10.44 64.49 37.91
N LEU A 380 -11.68 63.97 37.97
CA LEU A 380 -12.90 64.79 38.03
C LEU A 380 -12.96 65.63 39.32
N LEU A 381 -12.64 65.04 40.48
CA LEU A 381 -12.62 65.75 41.77
C LEU A 381 -11.60 66.90 41.78
N ILE A 382 -10.40 66.66 41.25
CA ILE A 382 -9.37 67.69 41.08
C ILE A 382 -9.86 68.79 40.12
N SER A 383 -10.50 68.42 39.00
CA SER A 383 -11.00 69.36 37.99
C SER A 383 -12.13 70.25 38.48
N PHE A 384 -12.94 69.78 39.45
CA PHE A 384 -14.02 70.56 40.08
C PHE A 384 -13.59 71.30 41.37
N GLY A 385 -12.33 71.21 41.79
CA GLY A 385 -11.76 72.05 42.84
C GLY A 385 -12.19 71.71 44.28
N TRP A 386 -12.64 70.48 44.54
CA TRP A 386 -13.04 70.05 45.89
C TRP A 386 -11.81 69.76 46.74
N ARG A 387 -11.55 70.60 47.74
CA ARG A 387 -10.36 70.50 48.61
C ARG A 387 -10.69 69.81 49.94
N ASP A 388 -10.26 68.55 50.06
CA ASP A 388 -10.00 67.71 51.25
C ASP A 388 -11.02 67.57 52.40
N GLY A 389 -12.12 68.32 52.47
CA GLY A 389 -12.99 68.35 53.66
C GLY A 389 -14.21 67.43 53.70
N SER A 390 -14.78 67.05 52.55
CA SER A 390 -16.18 66.58 52.47
C SER A 390 -16.42 65.14 52.00
N LEU A 391 -15.38 64.40 51.61
CA LEU A 391 -15.53 63.06 51.00
C LEU A 391 -15.64 61.90 52.02
N ALA A 392 -15.23 62.11 53.27
CA ALA A 392 -15.23 61.06 54.30
C ALA A 392 -16.63 60.48 54.61
N LEU A 393 -17.70 61.22 54.31
CA LEU A 393 -19.09 60.79 54.54
C LEU A 393 -19.74 60.07 53.36
N LEU A 394 -19.18 60.16 52.14
CA LEU A 394 -19.78 59.56 50.93
C LEU A 394 -19.15 58.21 50.55
N TRP A 395 -17.94 57.92 51.04
CA TRP A 395 -17.31 56.59 50.92
C TRP A 395 -17.74 55.61 52.02
N ALA A 396 -18.37 56.07 53.10
CA ALA A 396 -18.78 55.22 54.21
C ALA A 396 -20.01 54.33 53.92
N ASP A 397 -20.89 54.74 52.99
CA ASP A 397 -22.10 53.99 52.61
C ASP A 397 -21.89 52.99 51.47
N CYS A 398 -20.74 53.03 50.77
CA CYS A 398 -20.35 51.99 49.82
C CYS A 398 -19.59 50.87 50.54
N GLY A 399 -20.33 50.05 51.28
CA GLY A 399 -19.79 48.85 51.93
C GLY A 399 -19.14 47.87 50.94
N PRO A 400 -18.22 47.00 51.41
CA PRO A 400 -17.46 46.12 50.52
C PRO A 400 -18.40 45.13 49.82
N ALA A 401 -18.47 45.24 48.50
CA ALA A 401 -19.23 44.30 47.67
C ALA A 401 -18.62 42.90 47.81
N GLN A 402 -19.29 42.04 48.57
CA GLN A 402 -18.87 40.66 48.78
C GLN A 402 -18.84 39.93 47.43
N SER A 403 -17.64 39.51 47.03
CA SER A 403 -17.41 38.62 45.90
C SER A 403 -17.97 37.24 46.22
N HIS A 404 -19.27 37.04 46.01
CA HIS A 404 -19.87 35.71 46.04
C HIS A 404 -19.35 34.92 44.85
N VAL A 405 -18.39 34.04 45.13
CA VAL A 405 -17.86 33.06 44.19
C VAL A 405 -19.02 32.17 43.75
N ILE A 406 -19.23 32.08 42.44
CA ILE A 406 -20.12 31.10 41.82
C ILE A 406 -19.27 29.85 41.57
N GLU A 407 -19.68 28.73 42.17
CA GLU A 407 -19.05 27.41 42.09
C GLU A 407 -19.58 26.60 40.90
#